data_AF-A0A3M1Z522-F1
#
_entry.id   AF-A0A3M1Z522-F1
#
_cell.length_a   1.000
_cell.length_b   1.000
_cell.length_c   1.000
_cell.angle_alpha   90.00
_cell.angle_beta   90.00
_cell.angle_gamma   90.00
#
_symmetry.space_group_name_H-M   'P 1'
#
loop_
_entity.id
_entity.type
_entity.pdbx_description
1 polymer ?
#
loop_
_entity_poly.entity_id
_entity_poly.type
_entity_poly.pdbx_seq_one_letter_code
_entity_poly.pdbx_strand_id
1 'polypeptide(L)' 'WRVVEGDFRRVIQEIPRTALVVFGAFGRKGVRKRVLGSRAHEVLRSVPYNLLMVGPRAQAPGALLSGEA' A
#
# COMPACT_ATOMS: atom_id res chain seq x y z
N TRP A 1 15.36 -8.91 1.16
CA TRP A 1 13.89 -9.00 1.20
C TRP A 1 13.53 -10.25 1.96
N ARG A 2 12.52 -10.18 2.84
CA ARG A 2 12.05 -11.32 3.63
C ARG A 2 10.59 -11.55 3.26
N VAL A 3 10.27 -12.76 2.84
CA VAL A 3 8.88 -13.19 2.67
C VAL A 3 8.45 -13.82 3.98
N VAL A 4 7.29 -13.41 4.49
CA VAL A 4 6.67 -13.97 5.69
C VAL A 4 5.33 -14.54 5.27
N GLU A 5 5.14 -15.83 5.48
CA GLU A 5 3.85 -16.50 5.28
C GLU A 5 3.05 -16.48 6.59
N GLY A 6 1.75 -16.24 6.50
CA GLY A 6 0.87 -16.23 7.67
C GLY A 6 -0.40 -15.40 7.46
N ASP A 7 -1.22 -15.30 8.50
CA ASP A 7 -2.37 -14.39 8.49
C ASP A 7 -1.86 -12.95 8.46
N PHE A 8 -2.35 -12.21 7.46
CA PHE A 8 -1.94 -10.85 7.20
C PHE A 8 -2.15 -9.89 8.38
N ARG A 9 -3.23 -10.06 9.18
CA ARG A 9 -3.47 -9.20 10.35
C ARG A 9 -2.44 -9.44 11.44
N ARG A 10 -1.98 -10.67 11.60
CA ARG A 10 -0.94 -10.99 12.58
C ARG A 10 0.41 -10.46 12.13
N VAL A 11 0.78 -10.71 10.88
CA VAL A 11 2.07 -10.25 10.32
C VAL A 11 2.19 -8.73 10.40
N ILE A 12 1.12 -7.99 10.10
CA ILE A 12 1.21 -6.53 10.11
C ILE A 12 1.36 -5.96 11.53
N GLN A 13 0.90 -6.65 12.57
CA GLN A 13 1.08 -6.21 13.95
C GLN A 13 2.52 -6.35 14.45
N GLU A 14 3.31 -7.24 13.84
CA GLU A 14 4.73 -7.45 14.18
C GLU A 14 5.65 -6.34 13.63
N ILE A 15 5.14 -5.46 12.77
CA ILE A 15 5.92 -4.36 12.21
C ILE A 15 6.21 -3.31 13.31
N PRO A 16 7.46 -2.81 13.42
CA PRO A 16 7.79 -1.76 14.39
C PRO A 16 7.00 -0.47 14.17
N ARG A 17 6.65 0.22 15.27
CA ARG A 17 5.92 1.51 15.22
C ARG A 17 6.61 2.62 14.44
N THR A 18 7.94 2.57 14.39
CA THR A 18 8.78 3.55 13.72
C THR A 18 8.94 3.28 12.21
N ALA A 19 8.42 2.16 11.71
CA ALA A 19 8.54 1.81 10.30
C ALA A 19 7.59 2.65 9.42
N LEU A 20 8.05 2.94 8.20
CA LEU A 20 7.18 3.38 7.12
C LEU A 20 6.71 2.16 6.33
N VAL A 21 5.41 1.92 6.34
CA VAL A 21 4.78 0.84 5.58
C VAL A 21 4.24 1.41 4.27
N VAL A 22 4.64 0.82 3.14
CA VAL A 22 4.17 1.23 1.82
C VAL A 22 3.20 0.18 1.29
N PHE A 23 1.96 0.60 1.00
CA PHE A 23 0.90 -0.25 0.45
C PHE A 23 0.54 0.19 -0.96
N GLY A 24 0.58 -0.74 -1.91
CA GLY A 24 -0.01 -0.53 -3.23
C GLY A 24 -1.53 -0.62 -3.17
N ALA A 25 -2.22 0.45 -3.57
CA ALA A 25 -3.67 0.47 -3.73
C ALA A 25 -4.03 0.12 -5.20
N PHE A 26 -4.63 -1.05 -5.39
CA PHE A 26 -5.31 -1.59 -6.59
C PHE A 26 -4.91 -1.06 -7.97
N GLY A 27 -4.22 -1.91 -8.74
CA GLY A 27 -4.03 -1.76 -10.19
C GLY A 27 -4.15 -3.08 -10.94
N ARG A 28 -5.34 -3.39 -11.47
CA ARG A 28 -5.55 -4.23 -12.67
C ARG A 28 -6.99 -4.04 -13.21
N LYS A 29 -7.13 -3.07 -14.12
CA LYS A 29 -8.16 -2.89 -15.17
C LYS A 29 -9.68 -2.98 -14.88
N GLY A 30 -10.20 -3.27 -13.68
CA GLY A 30 -11.59 -3.75 -13.56
C GLY A 30 -12.63 -3.00 -12.70
N VAL A 31 -12.28 -2.21 -11.68
CA VAL A 31 -13.29 -1.74 -10.70
C VAL A 31 -13.46 -0.22 -10.79
N ARG A 32 -14.60 0.18 -11.35
CA ARG A 32 -14.79 1.43 -12.10
C ARG A 32 -14.97 2.70 -11.27
N LYS A 33 -14.90 2.67 -9.94
CA LYS A 33 -14.91 3.84 -9.02
C LYS A 33 -15.10 3.34 -7.60
N ARG A 34 -14.14 3.64 -6.70
CA ARG A 34 -14.13 3.27 -5.27
C ARG A 34 -14.03 1.74 -5.11
N VAL A 35 -13.00 1.22 -4.49
CA VAL A 35 -13.01 0.95 -3.05
C VAL A 35 -11.56 0.62 -2.68
N LEU A 36 -11.06 1.25 -1.63
CA LEU A 36 -9.89 0.81 -0.87
C LEU A 36 -10.12 -0.66 -0.51
N GLY A 37 -9.49 -1.60 -1.21
CA GLY A 37 -9.91 -3.00 -1.06
C GLY A 37 -9.70 -3.51 0.36
N SER A 38 -10.46 -4.55 0.68
CA SER A 38 -10.79 -4.95 2.06
C SER A 38 -9.59 -4.95 3.01
N ARG A 39 -8.44 -5.48 2.58
CA ARG A 39 -7.22 -5.54 3.41
C ARG A 39 -6.57 -4.18 3.63
N ALA A 40 -6.46 -3.34 2.61
CA ALA A 40 -5.95 -1.97 2.75
C ALA A 40 -6.81 -1.14 3.73
N HIS A 41 -8.13 -1.38 3.74
CA HIS A 41 -9.05 -0.74 4.67
C HIS A 41 -8.92 -1.25 6.11
N GLU A 42 -8.71 -2.56 6.28
CA GLU A 42 -8.45 -3.17 7.59
C GLU A 42 -7.14 -2.64 8.21
N VAL A 43 -6.07 -2.53 7.41
CA VAL A 43 -4.79 -1.94 7.85
C VAL A 43 -5.00 -0.50 8.32
N LEU A 44 -5.60 0.35 7.48
CA LEU A 44 -5.80 1.76 7.78
C LEU A 44 -6.56 2.02 9.10
N ARG A 45 -7.43 1.10 9.52
CA ARG A 45 -8.14 1.22 10.80
C ARG A 45 -7.41 0.66 12.01
N SER A 46 -6.45 -0.23 11.81
CA SER A 46 -5.94 -1.08 12.89
C SER A 46 -4.48 -0.84 13.27
N VAL A 47 -3.66 -0.24 12.41
CA VAL A 47 -2.22 -0.06 12.71
C VAL A 47 -1.86 1.37 13.12
N PRO A 48 -1.02 1.52 14.17
CA PRO A 48 -0.56 2.82 14.66
C PRO A 48 0.78 3.25 14.05
N TYR A 49 1.09 2.83 12.82
CA TYR A 49 2.39 3.06 12.16
C TYR A 49 2.25 4.04 10.99
N ASN A 50 3.36 4.65 10.56
CA ASN A 50 3.37 5.53 9.39
C ASN A 50 3.04 4.71 8.12
N LEU A 51 1.96 5.06 7.43
CA LEU A 51 1.45 4.30 6.27
C LEU A 51 1.36 5.21 5.04
N LEU A 52 1.96 4.76 3.93
CA LEU A 52 1.87 5.41 2.62
C LEU A 52 1.09 4.51 1.65
N MET A 53 -0.01 5.02 1.10
CA MET A 53 -0.79 4.36 0.05
C MET A 53 -0.36 4.87 -1.32
N VAL A 54 0.05 3.95 -2.19
CA VAL A 54 0.52 4.23 -3.54
C VAL A 54 -0.52 3.77 -4.54
N GLY A 55 -1.18 4.71 -5.21
CA GLY A 55 -2.19 4.41 -6.22
C GLY A 55 -1.59 3.93 -7.54
N PRO A 56 -2.42 3.37 -8.46
CA PRO A 56 -1.95 2.77 -9.71
C PRO A 56 -1.39 3.77 -10.73
N ARG A 57 -1.66 5.07 -10.52
CA ARG A 57 -1.12 6.17 -11.34
C ARG A 57 0.00 6.91 -10.63
N ALA A 58 0.50 6.40 -9.51
CA ALA A 58 1.67 6.98 -8.88
C ALA A 58 2.85 6.78 -9.83
N GLN A 59 3.42 7.89 -10.27
CA GLN A 59 4.63 7.91 -11.08
C GLN A 59 5.82 8.11 -10.15
N ALA A 60 6.93 7.43 -10.43
CA ALA A 60 8.17 7.72 -9.76
C ALA A 60 8.58 9.18 -10.10
N PRO A 61 9.17 9.94 -9.16
CA PRO A 61 9.57 11.33 -9.41
C PRO A 61 10.40 11.51 -10.68
N GLY A 62 11.23 10.53 -11.05
CA GLY A 62 12.02 10.56 -12.29
C GLY A 62 11.18 10.50 -13.57
N ALA A 63 10.02 9.86 -13.56
CA ALA A 63 9.14 9.78 -14.74
C ALA A 63 8.42 11.11 -15.01
N LEU A 64 8.01 11.83 -13.95
CA LEU A 64 7.40 13.17 -14.05
C LEU A 64 8.35 14.23 -14.62
N LEU A 65 9.65 14.11 -14.35
CA LEU A 65 10.68 15.01 -14.85
C LEU A 65 11.14 14.69 -16.29
N SER A 66 10.82 13.49 -16.79
CA SER A 66 11.28 13.01 -18.10
C SER A 66 10.34 13.36 -19.26
N GLY A 67 9.21 14.03 -19.00
CA GLY A 67 8.30 14.50 -20.05
C GLY A 67 7.54 13.41 -20.82
N GLU A 68 7.67 12.13 -20.43
CA GLU A 68 6.90 11.03 -21.01
C GLU A 68 5.73 10.69 -20.07
N ALA A 69 4.64 11.45 -20.21
CA ALA A 69 3.36 11.20 -19.55
C ALA A 69 2.25 10.96 -20.57
#